data_AF-A0A9X5N6Z0-F1
#
_entry.id   AF-A0A9X5N6Z0-F1
#
_cell.length_a   1.000
_cell.length_b   1.000
_cell.length_c   1.000
_cell.angle_alpha   90.00
_cell.angle_beta   90.00
_cell.angle_gamma   90.00
#
_symmetry.space_group_name_H-M   'P 1'
#
loop_
_entity.id
_entity.type
_entity.pdbx_description
1 polymer ?
#
loop_
_entity_poly.entity_id
_entity_poly.type
_entity_poly.pdbx_seq_one_letter_code
_entity_poly.pdbx_strand_id
1 'polypeptide(L)' 'MNRIGIIGAMQIEIDLLLKKLVIQEEQTIAGMPFYIGEFMGTEVIITRSGVGK' A
#
# COMPACT_ATOMS: atom_id res chain seq x y z
N MET A 1 4.68 -18.04 -0.35
CA MET A 1 4.09 -16.90 0.40
C MET A 1 3.26 -16.12 -0.58
N ASN A 2 1.94 -16.06 -0.38
CA ASN A 2 1.06 -15.23 -1.22
C ASN A 2 0.90 -13.88 -0.54
N ARG A 3 1.35 -12.81 -1.20
CA ARG A 3 1.24 -11.44 -0.73
C ARG A 3 0.49 -10.62 -1.79
N ILE A 4 -0.47 -9.80 -1.37
CA ILE A 4 -1.31 -9.03 -2.29
C ILE A 4 -0.74 -7.63 -2.46
N GLY A 5 -0.52 -7.21 -3.70
CA GLY A 5 -0.17 -5.83 -4.04
C GLY A 5 -1.41 -5.02 -4.38
N ILE A 6 -1.54 -3.84 -3.79
CA ILE A 6 -2.59 -2.86 -4.11
C ILE A 6 -1.92 -1.56 -4.53
N ILE A 7 -2.28 -1.08 -5.72
CA ILE A 7 -1.70 0.14 -6.32
C ILE A 7 -2.84 1.12 -6.57
N GLY A 8 -2.74 2.31 -5.96
CA GLY A 8 -3.61 3.44 -6.25
C GLY A 8 -2.86 4.56 -6.97
N ALA A 9 -3.53 5.27 -7.87
CA ALA A 9 -2.95 6.42 -8.56
C ALA A 9 -2.94 7.66 -7.65
N MET A 10 -4.01 7.85 -6.90
CA MET A 10 -4.23 9.01 -6.02
C MET A 10 -4.35 8.59 -4.56
N GLN A 11 -3.96 9.49 -3.65
CA GLN A 11 -3.95 9.21 -2.20
C GLN A 11 -5.35 8.81 -1.68
N ILE A 12 -6.40 9.50 -2.15
CA ILE A 12 -7.78 9.24 -1.75
C ILE A 12 -8.25 7.80 -2.04
N GLU A 13 -7.66 7.14 -3.05
CA GLU A 13 -8.01 5.77 -3.43
C GLU A 13 -7.48 4.74 -2.43
N ILE A 14 -6.40 5.07 -1.71
CA ILE A 14 -5.75 4.16 -0.76
C ILE A 14 -5.96 4.57 0.71
N ASP A 15 -6.45 5.78 1.00
CA ASP A 15 -6.61 6.29 2.36
C ASP A 15 -7.41 5.37 3.29
N LEU A 16 -8.55 4.83 2.81
CA LEU A 16 -9.39 3.94 3.61
C LEU A 16 -8.72 2.59 3.86
N LEU A 17 -7.88 2.12 2.94
CA LEU A 17 -7.13 0.88 3.11
C LEU A 17 -5.99 1.08 4.10
N LEU A 18 -5.23 2.18 3.97
CA LEU A 18 -4.15 2.52 4.89
C LEU A 18 -4.65 2.68 6.33
N LYS A 19 -5.80 3.32 6.53
CA LYS A 19 -6.42 3.45 7.87
C LYS A 19 -6.75 2.13 8.55
N LYS A 20 -6.96 1.07 7.77
CA LYS A 20 -7.32 -0.27 8.25
C LYS A 20 -6.15 -1.24 8.21
N LEU A 21 -5.03 -0.85 7.59
CA LEU A 21 -3.83 -1.65 7.49
C LEU A 21 -3.09 -1.60 8.81
N VAL A 22 -2.74 -2.76 9.36
CA VAL A 22 -1.77 -2.84 10.45
C VAL A 22 -0.39 -2.73 9.82
N ILE A 23 0.13 -1.50 9.74
CA ILE A 23 1.43 -1.20 9.13
C ILE A 23 2.53 -1.82 9.99
N GLN A 24 3.36 -2.64 9.35
CA GLN A 24 4.54 -3.27 9.97
C GLN A 24 5.81 -2.57 9.50
N GLU A 25 5.84 -2.13 8.24
CA GLU A 25 6.99 -1.49 7.63
C GLU A 25 6.55 -0.48 6.56
N GLU A 26 7.32 0.60 6.44
CA GLU A 26 7.19 1.55 5.34
C GLU A 26 8.54 1.67 4.62
N GLN A 27 8.50 1.55 3.29
CA GLN A 27 9.68 1.73 2.43
C GLN A 27 9.41 2.82 1.40
N THR A 28 10.45 3.56 1.02
CA THR A 28 10.38 4.47 -0.13
C THR A 28 11.28 3.95 -1.23
N ILE A 29 10.71 3.61 -2.38
CA ILE A 29 11.42 3.08 -3.55
C ILE A 29 11.10 3.97 -4.75
N ALA A 30 12.13 4.50 -5.41
CA ALA A 30 11.97 5.43 -6.53
C ALA A 30 11.04 6.63 -6.22
N GLY A 31 11.02 7.09 -4.97
CA GLY A 31 10.15 8.18 -4.51
C GLY A 31 8.69 7.79 -4.25
N MET A 32 8.34 6.51 -4.38
CA MET A 32 7.00 5.99 -4.07
C MET A 32 6.99 5.32 -2.69
N PRO A 33 5.99 5.59 -1.84
CA PRO A 33 5.84 4.91 -0.56
C PRO A 33 5.22 3.53 -0.76
N PHE A 34 5.78 2.52 -0.08
CA PHE A 34 5.27 1.16 0.01
C PHE A 34 4.96 0.87 1.47
N TYR A 35 3.67 0.70 1.78
CA TYR A 35 3.17 0.37 3.11
C TYR A 35 2.97 -1.14 3.17
N ILE A 36 3.75 -1.81 3.99
CA ILE A 36 3.75 -3.27 4.14
C ILE A 36 3.10 -3.58 5.47
N GLY A 37 2.12 -4.48 5.45
CA GLY A 37 1.43 -4.84 6.67
C GLY A 37 0.40 -5.93 6.47
N GLU A 38 -0.49 -6.03 7.46
CA GLU A 38 -1.57 -6.99 7.47
C GLU A 38 -2.93 -6.29 7.39
N PHE A 39 -3.79 -6.80 6.50
CA PHE A 39 -5.18 -6.39 6.40
C PHE A 39 -6.06 -7.63 6.49
N MET A 40 -6.86 -7.72 7.56
CA MET A 40 -7.76 -8.86 7.82
C MET A 40 -7.06 -10.23 7.78
N GLY A 41 -5.90 -10.39 8.42
CA GLY A 41 -5.17 -11.68 8.42
C GLY A 41 -4.37 -11.96 7.15
N THR A 42 -4.37 -11.05 6.18
CA THR A 42 -3.67 -11.20 4.89
C THR A 42 -2.51 -10.21 4.77
N GLU A 43 -1.34 -10.69 4.36
CA GLU A 43 -0.21 -9.81 4.05
C GLU A 43 -0.51 -8.98 2.79
N VAL A 44 -0.45 -7.66 2.92
CA VAL A 44 -0.74 -6.69 1.86
C VAL A 44 0.39 -5.67 1.76
N ILE A 45 0.72 -5.28 0.53
CA ILE A 45 1.57 -4.12 0.22
C ILE A 45 0.73 -3.10 -0.52
N ILE A 46 0.69 -1.87 -0.02
CA ILE A 46 -0.04 -0.76 -0.63
C ILE A 46 0.95 0.29 -1.11
N THR A 47 0.79 0.79 -2.33
CA THR A 47 1.59 1.92 -2.83
C THR A 47 0.76 2.92 -3.61
N ARG A 48 1.27 4.14 -3.72
CA ARG A 48 0.72 5.22 -4.56
C ARG A 48 1.62 5.44 -5.77
N SER A 49 1.15 5.09 -6.96
CA SER A 49 1.92 5.22 -8.22
C SER A 49 1.94 6.64 -8.79
N GLY A 50 0.99 7.49 -8.40
CA GLY A 50 0.71 8.74 -9.11
C GLY A 50 -0.17 8.52 -10.35
N VAL A 51 -0.61 9.61 -10.96
CA VAL A 51 -1.44 9.62 -12.17
C VAL A 51 -0.54 9.64 -13.40
N GLY A 52 -0.74 8.70 -14.33
CA GLY A 52 0.05 8.66 -15.56
C GLY A 52 0.03 7.32 -16.27
N LYS A 53 0.89 7.18 -17.29
CA LYS A 53 1.30 5.91 -17.89
C LYS A 53 2.65 5.49 -17.33
#